data_AF-A0A7H1MJX5-F1
#
_entry.id   AF-A0A7H1MJX5-F1
#
_cell.length_a   1.000
_cell.length_b   1.000
_cell.length_c   1.000
_cell.angle_alpha   90.00
_cell.angle_beta   90.00
_cell.angle_gamma   90.00
#
_symmetry.space_group_name_H-M   'P 1'
#
loop_
_entity.id
_entity.type
_entity.pdbx_description
1 polymer ?
#
loop_
_entity_poly.entity_id
_entity_poly.type
_entity_poly.pdbx_seq_one_letter_code
_entity_poly.pdbx_strand_id
1 'polypeptide(L)'
;MDEKSSEIVNKGYSFVIPIEPMPAPRARSSKNGGYFNDDYSIWRKRIELWLTEYLSQTKFEMIFYLSGSQEGYKTVRDIKSGQPRDENGRLRGKLRSDFQGWELGLTFVLKRPEGEIRSYPTNKSDLDNMVKGAVDSLFEHPAFKQTGLNDSFIQITKAMKRYTILDSDEVPHIEVTMRYL
;
A
#
# COMPACT_ATOMS: atom_id res chain seq x y z
N MET A 1 -29.36 -21.47 -10.81
CA MET A 1 -28.60 -20.55 -9.92
C MET A 1 -27.23 -21.19 -9.81
N ASP A 2 -26.30 -20.77 -10.66
CA ASP A 2 -25.06 -21.51 -10.90
C ASP A 2 -24.01 -21.13 -9.87
N GLU A 3 -23.64 -22.09 -9.02
CA GLU A 3 -22.54 -22.02 -8.02
C GLU A 3 -21.16 -21.74 -8.63
N LYS A 4 -21.04 -21.67 -9.97
CA LYS A 4 -19.80 -21.31 -10.68
C LYS A 4 -19.58 -19.82 -10.87
N SER A 5 -20.58 -18.97 -10.65
CA SER A 5 -20.40 -17.50 -10.76
C SER A 5 -19.81 -16.87 -9.49
N SER A 6 -19.76 -17.62 -8.38
CA SER A 6 -19.18 -17.18 -7.11
C SER A 6 -17.70 -17.56 -6.92
N GLU A 7 -17.05 -18.18 -7.90
CA GLU A 7 -15.60 -18.46 -7.85
C GLU A 7 -14.73 -17.31 -8.40
N ILE A 8 -15.34 -16.29 -9.00
CA ILE A 8 -14.68 -14.99 -9.22
C ILE A 8 -14.81 -14.13 -7.95
N VAL A 9 -14.50 -14.72 -6.80
CA VAL A 9 -14.43 -14.01 -5.53
C VAL A 9 -12.93 -13.91 -5.18
N ASN A 10 -12.47 -12.70 -4.85
CA ASN A 10 -11.29 -12.47 -4.00
C ASN A 10 -9.85 -12.57 -4.53
N LYS A 11 -9.55 -12.49 -5.83
CA LYS A 11 -8.15 -12.24 -6.25
C LYS A 11 -7.75 -10.79 -5.95
N GLY A 12 -7.23 -10.56 -4.74
CA GLY A 12 -6.58 -9.30 -4.39
C GLY A 12 -5.37 -9.03 -5.29
N TYR A 13 -4.96 -7.77 -5.38
CA TYR A 13 -3.70 -7.38 -6.01
C TYR A 13 -2.57 -7.51 -4.98
N SER A 14 -1.59 -8.37 -5.26
CA SER A 14 -0.48 -8.64 -4.34
C SER A 14 0.85 -8.27 -4.96
N PHE A 15 1.74 -7.69 -4.16
CA PHE A 15 3.09 -7.32 -4.57
C PHE A 15 4.05 -7.28 -3.37
N VAL A 16 5.35 -7.24 -3.66
CA VAL A 16 6.42 -7.19 -2.65
C VAL A 16 7.23 -5.91 -2.83
N ILE A 17 7.40 -5.14 -1.75
CA ILE A 17 8.32 -4.01 -1.67
C ILE A 17 9.66 -4.55 -1.17
N PRO A 18 10.72 -4.62 -2.00
CA PRO A 18 12.02 -5.22 -1.65
C PRO A 18 12.90 -4.25 -0.85
N ILE A 19 12.31 -3.60 0.15
CA ILE A 19 12.97 -2.64 1.03
C ILE A 19 12.67 -3.05 2.47
N GLU A 20 13.71 -3.07 3.30
CA GLU A 20 13.57 -3.41 4.72
C GLU A 20 12.50 -2.53 5.38
N PRO A 21 11.53 -3.12 6.10
CA PRO A 21 10.49 -2.35 6.78
C PRO A 21 11.08 -1.35 7.80
N MET A 22 10.59 -0.11 7.79
CA MET A 22 10.95 0.89 8.78
C MET A 22 9.68 1.41 9.48
N PRO A 23 9.64 1.47 10.82
CA PRO A 23 8.54 2.10 11.54
C PRO A 23 8.53 3.61 11.30
N ALA A 24 7.33 4.18 11.15
CA ALA A 24 7.17 5.63 11.11
C ALA A 24 7.62 6.24 12.47
N PRO A 25 8.57 7.19 12.48
CA PRO A 25 8.95 7.86 13.70
C PRO A 25 7.84 8.81 14.15
N ARG A 26 7.87 9.22 15.42
CA ARG A 26 7.03 10.32 15.89
C ARG A 26 7.37 11.58 15.08
N ALA A 27 6.34 12.22 14.53
CA ALA A 27 6.50 13.50 13.85
C ALA A 27 7.09 14.52 14.82
N ARG A 28 8.09 15.27 14.35
CA ARG A 28 8.67 16.39 15.10
C ARG A 28 8.04 17.68 14.61
N SER A 29 7.89 18.65 15.49
CA SER A 29 7.38 19.98 15.13
C SER A 29 8.52 20.99 15.08
N SER A 30 8.57 21.77 14.02
CA SER A 30 9.43 22.95 13.90
C SER A 30 8.58 24.20 13.66
N LYS A 31 9.21 25.39 13.68
CA LYS A 31 8.56 26.64 13.26
C LYS A 31 8.04 26.60 11.81
N ASN A 32 8.57 25.70 10.98
CA ASN A 32 8.20 25.54 9.57
C ASN A 32 7.23 24.36 9.34
N GLY A 33 6.67 23.80 10.41
CA GLY A 33 5.74 22.67 10.34
C GLY A 33 6.34 21.34 10.82
N GLY A 34 5.59 20.26 10.58
CA GLY A 34 5.95 18.90 10.96
C GLY A 34 7.01 18.30 10.04
N TYR A 35 8.00 17.62 10.59
CA TYR A 35 9.06 16.93 9.83
C TYR A 35 9.41 15.58 10.46
N PHE A 36 9.99 14.70 9.65
CA PHE A 36 10.50 13.39 10.08
C PHE A 36 12.03 13.43 10.22
N ASN A 37 12.63 12.39 10.81
CA ASN A 37 14.09 12.25 10.76
C ASN A 37 14.57 11.96 9.32
N ASP A 38 15.86 12.21 9.09
CA ASP A 38 16.47 12.05 7.77
C ASP A 38 16.39 10.59 7.28
N ASP A 39 16.61 9.62 8.18
CA ASP A 39 16.56 8.18 7.84
C ASP A 39 15.19 7.73 7.31
N TYR A 40 14.09 8.15 7.96
CA TYR A 40 12.75 7.81 7.48
C TYR A 40 12.43 8.52 6.18
N SER A 41 12.88 9.77 6.00
CA SER A 41 12.70 10.51 4.76
C SER A 41 13.44 9.84 3.59
N ILE A 42 14.67 9.38 3.82
CA ILE A 42 15.45 8.59 2.85
C ILE A 42 14.75 7.27 2.55
N TRP A 43 14.26 6.56 3.58
CA TRP A 43 13.54 5.31 3.42
C TRP A 43 12.26 5.48 2.58
N ARG A 44 11.45 6.51 2.85
CA ARG A 44 10.26 6.84 2.06
C ARG A 44 10.61 7.13 0.60
N LYS A 45 11.68 7.91 0.36
CA LYS A 45 12.16 8.20 -0.99
C LYS A 45 12.60 6.93 -1.74
N ARG A 46 13.21 5.96 -1.05
CA ARG A 46 13.56 4.66 -1.65
C ARG A 46 12.31 3.89 -2.08
N ILE A 47 11.27 3.88 -1.24
CA ILE A 47 9.98 3.26 -1.61
C ILE A 47 9.36 3.98 -2.78
N GLU A 48 9.35 5.32 -2.79
CA GLU A 48 8.78 6.11 -3.89
C GLU A 48 9.48 5.81 -5.23
N LEU A 49 10.82 5.79 -5.24
CA LEU A 49 11.60 5.46 -6.44
C LEU A 49 11.33 4.03 -6.92
N TRP A 50 11.35 3.07 -6.01
CA TRP A 50 11.03 1.68 -6.34
C TRP A 50 9.59 1.54 -6.87
N LEU A 51 8.62 2.21 -6.25
CA LEU A 51 7.23 2.15 -6.65
C LEU A 51 7.01 2.79 -8.02
N THR A 52 7.71 3.88 -8.32
CA THR A 52 7.71 4.50 -9.66
C THR A 52 8.17 3.50 -10.73
N GLU A 53 9.29 2.80 -10.47
CA GLU A 53 9.81 1.79 -11.38
C GLU A 53 8.86 0.60 -11.51
N TYR A 54 8.36 0.06 -10.39
CA TYR A 54 7.40 -1.03 -10.35
C TYR A 54 6.13 -0.72 -11.16
N LEU A 55 5.55 0.47 -10.96
CA LEU A 55 4.38 0.92 -11.72
C LEU A 55 4.67 1.04 -13.21
N SER A 56 5.84 1.54 -13.59
CA SER A 56 6.24 1.63 -15.00
C SER A 56 6.38 0.23 -15.63
N GLN A 57 7.08 -0.69 -14.97
CA GLN A 57 7.32 -2.05 -15.45
C GLN A 57 6.03 -2.86 -15.57
N THR A 58 5.11 -2.71 -14.61
CA THR A 58 3.80 -3.36 -14.61
C THR A 58 2.75 -2.61 -15.44
N LYS A 59 3.13 -1.58 -16.20
CA LYS A 59 2.22 -0.76 -17.00
C LYS A 59 1.03 -0.22 -16.19
N PHE A 60 1.29 0.18 -14.95
CA PHE A 60 0.33 0.76 -14.01
C PHE A 60 -0.84 -0.16 -13.63
N GLU A 61 -0.67 -1.48 -13.75
CA GLU A 61 -1.71 -2.47 -13.42
C GLU A 61 -2.29 -2.25 -12.01
N MET A 62 -1.44 -1.99 -11.00
CA MET A 62 -1.91 -1.70 -9.65
C MET A 62 -2.84 -0.49 -9.59
N ILE A 63 -2.48 0.60 -10.27
CA ILE A 63 -3.30 1.82 -10.28
C ILE A 63 -4.62 1.56 -10.98
N PHE A 64 -4.63 0.81 -12.09
CA PHE A 64 -5.86 0.43 -12.77
C PHE A 64 -6.74 -0.47 -11.92
N TYR A 65 -6.15 -1.46 -11.25
CA TYR A 65 -6.85 -2.31 -10.29
C TYR A 65 -7.47 -1.43 -9.20
N LEU A 66 -6.68 -0.66 -8.45
CA LEU A 66 -7.17 0.18 -7.36
C LEU A 66 -8.09 1.31 -7.80
N SER A 67 -8.05 1.70 -9.07
CA SER A 67 -8.99 2.67 -9.61
C SER A 67 -10.27 2.04 -10.14
N GLY A 68 -10.33 0.73 -10.45
CA GLY A 68 -11.47 0.06 -11.08
C GLY A 68 -12.20 -0.96 -10.21
N SER A 69 -13.54 -0.97 -10.22
CA SER A 69 -14.34 -1.99 -9.52
C SER A 69 -14.10 -3.41 -10.05
N GLN A 70 -14.48 -4.45 -9.29
CA GLN A 70 -14.33 -5.89 -9.64
C GLN A 70 -14.74 -6.26 -11.07
N GLU A 71 -15.65 -5.51 -11.71
CA GLU A 71 -16.06 -5.70 -13.12
C GLU A 71 -15.06 -5.14 -14.17
N GLY A 72 -13.86 -4.71 -13.77
CA GLY A 72 -12.73 -4.46 -14.67
C GLY A 72 -12.74 -3.13 -15.46
N TYR A 73 -13.82 -2.35 -15.46
CA TYR A 73 -13.93 -1.18 -16.36
C TYR A 73 -14.55 0.10 -15.77
N LYS A 74 -15.03 0.08 -14.54
CA LYS A 74 -15.67 1.26 -13.94
C LYS A 74 -14.79 1.82 -12.84
N THR A 75 -14.37 3.07 -12.99
CA THR A 75 -13.55 3.75 -12.00
C THR A 75 -14.26 3.84 -10.63
N VAL A 76 -13.54 3.94 -9.51
CA VAL A 76 -14.10 4.16 -8.15
C VAL A 76 -14.83 5.50 -8.03
N ARG A 77 -14.65 6.38 -9.02
CA ARG A 77 -15.36 7.63 -9.21
C ARG A 77 -16.19 7.60 -10.48
N ASP A 78 -17.32 8.30 -10.49
CA ASP A 78 -18.15 8.49 -11.69
C ASP A 78 -17.54 9.53 -12.63
N ILE A 79 -16.51 9.13 -13.38
CA ILE A 79 -15.80 9.99 -14.32
C ILE A 79 -16.46 9.90 -15.70
N LYS A 80 -17.33 10.88 -16.03
CA LYS A 80 -18.04 10.92 -17.32
C LYS A 80 -17.15 11.13 -18.56
N SER A 81 -15.91 11.63 -18.38
CA SER A 81 -15.06 12.10 -19.49
C SER A 81 -13.76 11.31 -19.70
N GLY A 82 -13.59 10.15 -19.06
CA GLY A 82 -12.37 9.33 -19.15
C GLY A 82 -11.09 9.94 -18.53
N GLN A 83 -11.10 11.23 -18.20
CA GLN A 83 -10.00 11.96 -17.55
C GLN A 83 -10.29 12.16 -16.06
N PRO A 84 -9.40 11.75 -15.13
CA PRO A 84 -9.65 11.80 -13.70
C PRO A 84 -9.56 13.21 -13.11
N ARG A 85 -9.01 14.19 -13.83
CA ARG A 85 -8.89 15.59 -13.37
C ARG A 85 -9.44 16.60 -14.36
N ASP A 86 -9.89 17.75 -13.87
CA ASP A 86 -10.28 18.91 -14.67
C ASP A 86 -9.10 19.81 -15.04
N GLU A 87 -9.38 20.87 -15.80
CA GLU A 87 -8.40 21.87 -16.24
C GLU A 87 -7.70 22.61 -15.09
N ASN A 88 -8.30 22.61 -13.89
CA ASN A 88 -7.73 23.19 -12.68
C ASN A 88 -7.01 22.13 -11.83
N GLY A 89 -6.85 20.92 -12.37
CA GLY A 89 -6.24 19.80 -11.68
C GLY A 89 -7.09 19.24 -10.55
N ARG A 90 -8.40 19.50 -10.45
CA ARG A 90 -9.26 18.90 -9.42
C ARG A 90 -9.76 17.53 -9.86
N LEU A 91 -9.86 16.58 -8.94
CA LEU A 91 -10.43 15.27 -9.23
C LEU A 91 -11.88 15.40 -9.73
N ARG A 92 -12.17 14.77 -10.88
CA ARG A 92 -13.51 14.69 -11.47
C ARG A 92 -14.27 13.51 -10.91
N GLY A 93 -15.60 13.65 -10.89
CA GLY A 93 -16.52 12.59 -10.49
C GLY A 93 -16.65 12.45 -8.98
N LYS A 94 -17.88 12.16 -8.53
CA LYS A 94 -18.13 11.75 -7.15
C LYS A 94 -17.61 10.33 -6.95
N LEU A 95 -17.24 9.99 -5.72
CA LEU A 95 -17.05 8.58 -5.36
C LEU A 95 -18.35 7.84 -5.64
N ARG A 96 -18.25 6.67 -6.27
CA ARG A 96 -19.43 5.88 -6.56
C ARG A 96 -20.14 5.47 -5.27
N SER A 97 -21.46 5.43 -5.30
CA SER A 97 -22.27 5.05 -4.14
C SER A 97 -22.12 3.59 -3.74
N ASP A 98 -21.69 2.73 -4.67
CA ASP A 98 -21.47 1.29 -4.45
C ASP A 98 -20.02 0.93 -4.13
N PHE A 99 -19.10 1.91 -4.08
CA PHE A 99 -17.72 1.66 -3.67
C PHE A 99 -17.61 1.58 -2.15
N GLN A 100 -17.21 0.41 -1.65
CA GLN A 100 -17.14 0.13 -0.21
C GLN A 100 -15.73 0.30 0.38
N GLY A 101 -14.73 0.64 -0.43
CA GLY A 101 -13.35 0.77 0.00
C GLY A 101 -12.51 -0.50 -0.24
N TRP A 102 -11.37 -0.58 0.45
CA TRP A 102 -10.41 -1.67 0.30
C TRP A 102 -10.08 -2.36 1.62
N GLU A 103 -9.75 -3.65 1.52
CA GLU A 103 -8.95 -4.37 2.50
C GLU A 103 -7.46 -4.30 2.12
N LEU A 104 -6.63 -3.90 3.08
CA LEU A 104 -5.17 -3.84 2.98
C LEU A 104 -4.54 -4.91 3.88
N GLY A 105 -3.80 -5.84 3.27
CA GLY A 105 -2.94 -6.81 3.93
C GLY A 105 -1.49 -6.35 3.91
N LEU A 106 -0.82 -6.42 5.06
CA LEU A 106 0.59 -6.06 5.23
C LEU A 106 1.33 -7.15 6.04
N THR A 107 2.33 -7.79 5.44
CA THR A 107 3.30 -8.62 6.17
C THR A 107 4.64 -7.89 6.18
N PHE A 108 5.11 -7.56 7.38
CA PHE A 108 6.44 -6.99 7.57
C PHE A 108 7.45 -8.10 7.84
N VAL A 109 8.33 -8.35 6.87
CA VAL A 109 9.40 -9.36 6.97
C VAL A 109 10.67 -8.69 7.47
N LEU A 110 11.04 -9.01 8.71
CA LEU A 110 12.18 -8.42 9.42
C LEU A 110 13.37 -9.35 9.40
N LYS A 111 14.59 -8.79 9.42
CA LYS A 111 15.82 -9.60 9.54
C LYS A 111 15.78 -10.46 10.80
N ARG A 112 15.94 -11.78 10.63
CA ARG A 112 16.14 -12.73 11.73
C ARG A 112 17.47 -12.45 12.44
N PRO A 113 17.47 -12.24 13.77
CA PRO A 113 18.70 -12.18 14.55
C PRO A 113 19.41 -13.54 14.56
N GLU A 114 20.73 -13.52 14.65
CA GLU A 114 21.51 -14.75 14.83
C GLU A 114 21.06 -15.51 16.09
N GLY A 115 20.88 -16.82 15.96
CA GLY A 115 20.42 -17.68 17.06
C GLY A 115 18.93 -17.59 17.40
N GLU A 116 18.14 -16.74 16.73
CA GLU A 116 16.69 -16.68 16.95
C GLU A 116 15.96 -17.75 16.12
N ILE A 117 15.27 -18.66 16.80
CA ILE A 117 14.51 -19.76 16.19
C ILE A 117 13.03 -19.44 15.98
N ARG A 118 12.49 -18.43 16.67
CA ARG A 118 11.07 -18.04 16.55
C ARG A 118 10.75 -17.53 15.15
N SER A 119 9.53 -17.74 14.68
CA SER A 119 9.06 -17.19 13.40
C SER A 119 8.67 -15.71 13.49
N TYR A 120 8.45 -15.19 14.69
CA TYR A 120 7.93 -13.85 14.92
C TYR A 120 8.83 -13.02 15.85
N PRO A 121 8.86 -11.69 15.67
CA PRO A 121 9.67 -10.80 16.49
C PRO A 121 9.02 -10.46 17.83
N THR A 122 9.82 -10.53 18.90
CA THR A 122 9.39 -10.20 20.29
C THR A 122 9.87 -8.82 20.74
N ASN A 123 11.04 -8.35 20.29
CA ASN A 123 11.67 -7.10 20.74
C ASN A 123 11.84 -6.04 19.63
N LYS A 124 11.01 -6.10 18.57
CA LYS A 124 11.06 -5.16 17.44
C LYS A 124 9.89 -4.18 17.46
N SER A 125 10.07 -3.09 16.73
CA SER A 125 9.16 -1.95 16.56
C SER A 125 7.67 -2.30 16.53
N ASP A 126 6.87 -1.38 17.05
CA ASP A 126 5.42 -1.54 17.16
C ASP A 126 4.78 -1.65 15.77
N LEU A 127 3.81 -2.56 15.66
CA LEU A 127 3.19 -2.90 14.37
C LEU A 127 2.41 -1.73 13.78
N ASP A 128 1.79 -0.90 14.61
CA ASP A 128 1.05 0.31 14.22
C ASP A 128 1.96 1.34 13.51
N ASN A 129 3.17 1.56 14.02
CA ASN A 129 4.15 2.45 13.39
C ASN A 129 4.63 1.90 12.05
N MET A 130 4.73 0.58 11.89
CA MET A 130 5.08 -0.04 10.61
C MET A 130 3.95 0.09 9.59
N VAL A 131 2.69 -0.12 10.02
CA VAL A 131 1.49 0.11 9.20
C VAL A 131 1.46 1.55 8.71
N LYS A 132 1.63 2.52 9.61
CA LYS A 132 1.70 3.93 9.26
C LYS A 132 2.79 4.21 8.23
N GLY A 133 3.99 3.65 8.43
CA GLY A 133 5.11 3.82 7.51
C GLY A 133 4.82 3.33 6.09
N ALA A 134 4.23 2.13 5.98
CA ALA A 134 3.87 1.55 4.69
C ALA A 134 2.74 2.33 4.00
N VAL A 135 1.67 2.67 4.73
CA VAL A 135 0.53 3.42 4.19
C VAL A 135 0.97 4.81 3.72
N ASP A 136 1.68 5.57 4.55
CA ASP A 136 2.22 6.90 4.19
C ASP A 136 3.11 6.83 2.94
N SER A 137 3.92 5.77 2.80
CA SER A 137 4.86 5.64 1.67
C SER A 137 4.15 5.27 0.37
N LEU A 138 3.13 4.42 0.43
CA LEU A 138 2.36 4.01 -0.75
C LEU A 138 1.44 5.13 -1.24
N PHE A 139 0.62 5.70 -0.36
CA PHE A 139 -0.46 6.60 -0.75
C PHE A 139 -0.04 8.05 -0.96
N GLU A 140 1.12 8.45 -0.43
CA GLU A 140 1.68 9.77 -0.75
C GLU A 140 2.35 9.83 -2.13
N HIS A 141 2.53 8.68 -2.79
CA HIS A 141 3.14 8.59 -4.11
C HIS A 141 2.36 9.42 -5.15
N PRO A 142 3.04 10.16 -6.04
CA PRO A 142 2.38 11.03 -7.02
C PRO A 142 1.31 10.33 -7.88
N ALA A 143 1.54 9.09 -8.31
CA ALA A 143 0.58 8.33 -9.11
C ALA A 143 -0.76 8.08 -8.38
N PHE A 144 -0.72 7.80 -7.07
CA PHE A 144 -1.93 7.60 -6.25
C PHE A 144 -2.68 8.92 -6.08
N LYS A 145 -1.94 9.99 -5.74
CA LYS A 145 -2.53 11.33 -5.65
C LYS A 145 -3.17 11.73 -6.97
N GLN A 146 -2.49 11.59 -8.10
CA GLN A 146 -2.99 11.99 -9.43
C GLN A 146 -4.28 11.27 -9.80
N THR A 147 -4.41 9.98 -9.48
CA THR A 147 -5.61 9.18 -9.72
C THR A 147 -6.70 9.37 -8.66
N GLY A 148 -6.38 10.03 -7.55
CA GLY A 148 -7.31 10.31 -6.46
C GLY A 148 -7.58 9.11 -5.57
N LEU A 149 -6.69 8.11 -5.63
CA LEU A 149 -6.59 7.05 -4.65
C LEU A 149 -6.07 7.63 -3.35
N ASN A 150 -6.66 7.22 -2.24
CA ASN A 150 -6.36 7.78 -0.93
C ASN A 150 -6.48 6.70 0.15
N ASP A 151 -5.64 6.78 1.16
CA ASP A 151 -5.60 5.87 2.30
C ASP A 151 -6.91 5.86 3.11
N SER A 152 -7.69 6.96 3.10
CA SER A 152 -9.02 7.00 3.72
C SER A 152 -10.03 6.00 3.15
N PHE A 153 -9.74 5.38 1.99
CA PHE A 153 -10.59 4.34 1.41
C PHE A 153 -10.29 2.94 1.96
N ILE A 154 -9.23 2.76 2.76
CA ILE A 154 -8.97 1.50 3.45
C ILE A 154 -9.97 1.34 4.60
N GLN A 155 -10.83 0.31 4.55
CA GLN A 155 -11.79 0.01 5.62
C GLN A 155 -11.33 -1.13 6.52
N ILE A 156 -10.47 -2.00 6.01
CA ILE A 156 -9.95 -3.15 6.75
C ILE A 156 -8.44 -3.18 6.57
N THR A 157 -7.70 -3.25 7.68
CA THR A 157 -6.26 -3.46 7.67
C THR A 157 -5.92 -4.75 8.42
N LYS A 158 -5.24 -5.68 7.74
CA LYS A 158 -4.68 -6.90 8.33
C LYS A 158 -3.17 -6.75 8.30
N ALA A 159 -2.55 -6.65 9.46
CA ALA A 159 -1.10 -6.46 9.56
C ALA A 159 -0.48 -7.53 10.44
N MET A 160 0.69 -8.03 10.03
CA MET A 160 1.50 -8.93 10.85
C MET A 160 2.98 -8.67 10.63
N LYS A 161 3.81 -9.15 11.56
CA LYS A 161 5.27 -9.12 11.46
C LYS A 161 5.83 -10.53 11.65
N ARG A 162 6.81 -10.89 10.83
CA ARG A 162 7.57 -12.14 10.95
C ARG A 162 9.04 -11.89 10.70
N TYR A 163 9.87 -12.81 11.14
CA TYR A 163 11.26 -12.83 10.70
C TYR A 163 11.38 -13.41 9.29
N THR A 164 12.52 -13.17 8.66
CA THR A 164 12.98 -13.93 7.51
C THR A 164 13.00 -15.43 7.85
N ILE A 165 12.75 -16.28 6.86
CA ILE A 165 12.71 -17.73 7.02
C ILE A 165 14.08 -18.22 7.51
N LEU A 166 14.04 -19.08 8.53
CA LEU A 166 15.25 -19.68 9.11
C LEU A 166 15.99 -20.47 8.02
N ASP A 167 17.31 -20.33 7.98
CA ASP A 167 18.19 -21.02 7.01
C ASP A 167 17.81 -20.79 5.53
N SER A 168 17.31 -19.60 5.20
CA SER A 168 17.01 -19.16 3.84
C SER A 168 17.80 -17.91 3.43
N ASP A 169 17.80 -17.59 2.13
CA ASP A 169 18.31 -16.36 1.55
C ASP A 169 17.27 -15.22 1.53
N GLU A 170 16.12 -15.39 2.20
CA GLU A 170 15.07 -14.38 2.26
C GLU A 170 15.60 -13.09 2.90
N VAL A 171 15.48 -11.98 2.17
CA VAL A 171 15.85 -10.64 2.63
C VAL A 171 14.65 -9.91 3.23
N PRO A 172 14.85 -8.95 4.15
CA PRO A 172 13.77 -8.13 4.70
C PRO A 172 12.99 -7.38 3.61
N HIS A 173 11.67 -7.40 3.69
CA HIS A 173 10.76 -6.79 2.71
C HIS A 173 9.36 -6.56 3.30
N ILE A 174 8.48 -5.93 2.53
CA ILE A 174 7.06 -5.77 2.88
C ILE A 174 6.22 -6.49 1.83
N GLU A 175 5.41 -7.45 2.26
CA GLU A 175 4.38 -8.06 1.41
C GLU A 175 3.10 -7.24 1.54
N VAL A 176 2.51 -6.88 0.41
CA VAL A 176 1.29 -6.06 0.36
C VAL A 176 0.21 -6.81 -0.42
N THR A 177 -1.02 -6.77 0.10
CA THR A 177 -2.21 -7.26 -0.60
C THR A 177 -3.29 -6.21 -0.54
N MET A 178 -3.96 -5.93 -1.66
CA MET A 178 -5.06 -4.98 -1.72
C MET A 178 -6.28 -5.60 -2.38
N ARG A 179 -7.44 -5.47 -1.76
CA ARG A 179 -8.67 -6.12 -2.21
C ARG A 179 -9.84 -5.15 -2.13
N TYR A 180 -10.69 -5.14 -3.15
CA TYR A 180 -11.99 -4.47 -3.08
C TYR A 180 -12.94 -5.18 -2.14
N LEU A 181 -13.65 -4.39 -1.34
CA LEU A 181 -14.79 -4.83 -0.52
C LEU A 181 -16.08 -4.82 -1.35
#